data_AF-A0A537A214-F1
#
_entry.id   AF-A0A537A214-F1
#
_cell.length_a   1.000
_cell.length_b   1.000
_cell.length_c   1.000
_cell.angle_alpha   90.00
_cell.angle_beta   90.00
_cell.angle_gamma   90.00
#
_symmetry.space_group_name_H-M   'P 1'
#
loop_
_entity.id
_entity.type
_entity.pdbx_description
1 polymer ?
#
loop_
_entity_poly.entity_id
_entity_poly.type
_entity_poly.pdbx_seq_one_letter_code
_entity_poly.pdbx_strand_id
1 'polypeptide(L)'
;MSAQLPLLVACAVIAVVSIPLILRRVPPNSLYGFRTPRTLADRDLWFRVNHFAGWALLIASLASAALILLLPPPPNALLFVVPLGLALV
;
A
#
# COMPACT_ATOMS: atom_id res chain seq x y z
N MET A 1 18.07 -16.29 -1.53
CA MET A 1 16.73 -16.91 -1.64
C MET A 1 15.81 -16.58 -0.45
N SER A 2 16.29 -16.43 0.80
CA SER A 2 15.42 -16.24 1.97
C SER A 2 14.84 -14.83 2.17
N ALA A 3 15.54 -13.76 1.77
CA ALA A 3 15.11 -12.38 2.05
C ALA A 3 14.02 -11.83 1.09
N GLN A 4 13.83 -12.44 -0.08
CA GLN A 4 12.87 -11.97 -1.09
C GLN A 4 11.43 -12.41 -0.78
N LEU A 5 11.27 -13.61 -0.21
CA LEU A 5 9.96 -14.15 0.16
C LEU A 5 9.17 -13.20 1.08
N PRO A 6 9.69 -12.71 2.22
CA PRO A 6 8.94 -11.80 3.08
C PRO A 6 8.59 -10.47 2.40
N LEU A 7 9.46 -9.96 1.52
CA LEU A 7 9.21 -8.73 0.77
C LEU A 7 8.08 -8.90 -0.26
N LEU A 8 8.05 -10.05 -0.96
CA LEU A 8 6.97 -10.38 -1.90
C LEU A 8 5.65 -10.59 -1.18
N VAL A 9 5.67 -11.24 0.00
CA VAL A 9 4.48 -11.37 0.86
C VAL A 9 3.98 -9.98 1.28
N ALA A 10 4.85 -9.08 1.71
CA ALA A 10 4.46 -7.70 2.06
C ALA A 10 3.82 -6.97 0.86
N CYS A 11 4.42 -7.08 -0.34
CA CYS A 11 3.85 -6.50 -1.56
C CYS A 11 2.47 -7.08 -1.87
N ALA A 12 2.30 -8.41 -1.75
CA ALA A 12 1.02 -9.07 -1.97
C ALA A 12 -0.05 -8.62 -0.97
N VAL A 13 0.30 -8.47 0.32
CA VAL A 13 -0.62 -7.96 1.34
C VAL A 13 -1.07 -6.54 1.02
N ILE A 14 -0.15 -5.65 0.65
CA ILE A 14 -0.47 -4.26 0.25
C ILE A 14 -1.38 -4.26 -1.00
N ALA A 15 -1.07 -5.08 -2.00
CA ALA A 15 -1.87 -5.22 -3.21
C ALA A 15 -3.30 -5.68 -2.87
N VAL A 16 -3.46 -6.71 -2.04
CA VAL A 16 -4.78 -7.20 -1.63
C VAL A 16 -5.54 -6.14 -0.84
N VAL A 17 -4.88 -5.45 0.08
CA VAL A 17 -5.45 -4.35 0.86
C VAL A 17 -5.81 -3.15 -0.03
N SER A 18 -5.21 -2.98 -1.20
CA SER A 18 -5.60 -1.89 -2.11
C SER A 18 -6.91 -2.15 -2.86
N ILE A 19 -7.30 -3.42 -3.05
CA ILE A 19 -8.47 -3.80 -3.86
C ILE A 19 -9.80 -3.26 -3.28
N PRO A 20 -10.11 -3.41 -1.97
CA PRO A 20 -11.34 -2.88 -1.40
C PRO A 20 -11.48 -1.35 -1.53
N LEU A 21 -10.35 -0.63 -1.53
CA LEU A 21 -10.28 0.82 -1.73
C LEU A 21 -10.63 1.19 -3.18
N ILE A 22 -10.04 0.47 -4.15
CA ILE A 22 -10.33 0.65 -5.58
C ILE A 22 -11.80 0.33 -5.90
N LEU A 23 -12.35 -0.72 -5.30
CA LEU A 23 -13.75 -1.10 -5.53
C LEU A 23 -14.77 -0.19 -4.83
N ARG A 24 -14.31 0.83 -4.08
CA ARG A 24 -15.17 1.74 -3.29
C ARG A 24 -16.15 0.98 -2.38
N ARG A 25 -15.75 -0.18 -1.87
CA ARG A 25 -16.59 -1.05 -1.02
C ARG A 25 -16.55 -0.64 0.44
N VAL A 26 -15.50 0.08 0.85
CA VAL A 26 -15.26 0.39 2.26
C VAL A 26 -15.85 1.77 2.61
N PRO A 27 -16.85 1.84 3.51
CA PRO A 27 -17.40 3.11 3.97
C PRO A 27 -16.38 3.88 4.82
N PRO A 28 -16.60 5.21 5.04
CA PRO A 28 -15.80 6.02 5.94
C PRO A 28 -15.64 5.34 7.29
N ASN A 29 -14.39 5.11 7.70
CA ASN A 29 -14.06 4.47 8.97
C ASN A 29 -12.77 5.03 9.55
N SER A 30 -12.55 4.82 10.84
CA SER A 30 -11.39 5.35 11.56
C SER A 30 -10.12 4.52 11.45
N LEU A 31 -10.18 3.31 10.85
CA LEU A 31 -9.09 2.32 10.89
C LEU A 31 -8.42 2.04 9.54
N TYR A 32 -9.02 2.45 8.43
CA TYR A 32 -8.63 1.99 7.09
C TYR A 32 -8.75 3.08 6.04
N GLY A 33 -7.85 3.09 5.05
CA GLY A 33 -7.80 4.10 4.00
C GLY A 33 -7.13 5.42 4.44
N PHE A 34 -7.14 6.40 3.53
CA PHE A 34 -6.56 7.73 3.71
C PHE A 34 -7.50 8.64 4.51
N ARG A 35 -7.19 8.79 5.80
CA ARG A 35 -8.05 9.42 6.80
C ARG A 35 -7.60 10.83 7.09
N THR A 36 -8.32 11.78 6.49
CA THR A 36 -8.28 13.19 6.86
C THR A 36 -9.62 13.61 7.46
N PRO A 37 -9.69 14.66 8.29
CA PRO A 37 -10.96 15.19 8.80
C PRO A 37 -11.96 15.48 7.67
N ARG A 38 -11.45 15.95 6.52
CA ARG A 38 -12.26 16.23 5.32
C ARG A 38 -12.85 14.97 4.69
N THR A 39 -12.05 13.91 4.55
CA THR A 39 -12.54 12.62 4.00
C THR A 39 -13.49 11.91 4.94
N LEU A 40 -13.39 12.11 6.25
CA LEU A 40 -14.34 11.51 7.20
C LEU A 40 -15.67 12.29 7.26
N ALA A 41 -15.65 13.59 6.99
CA ALA A 41 -16.84 14.44 6.96
C ALA A 41 -17.66 14.30 5.66
N ASP A 42 -17.01 13.98 4.53
CA ASP A 42 -17.65 13.88 3.22
C ASP A 42 -17.45 12.48 2.61
N ARG A 43 -18.55 11.74 2.43
CA ARG A 43 -18.57 10.37 1.90
C ARG A 43 -18.16 10.30 0.43
N ASP A 44 -18.48 11.30 -0.38
CA ASP A 44 -18.08 11.31 -1.78
C ASP A 44 -16.59 11.63 -1.89
N LEU A 45 -16.08 12.57 -1.07
CA LEU A 45 -14.65 12.85 -0.95
C LEU A 45 -13.89 11.61 -0.46
N TRP A 46 -14.43 10.86 0.51
CA TRP A 46 -13.87 9.60 0.98
C TRP A 46 -13.63 8.63 -0.18
N PHE A 47 -14.65 8.36 -0.99
CA PHE A 47 -14.52 7.40 -2.08
C PHE A 47 -13.60 7.90 -3.20
N ARG A 48 -13.61 9.20 -3.52
CA ARG A 48 -12.69 9.75 -4.52
C ARG A 48 -11.23 9.62 -4.10
N VAL A 49 -10.91 10.03 -2.88
CA VAL A 49 -9.53 10.00 -2.36
C VAL A 49 -9.06 8.57 -2.15
N ASN A 50 -9.88 7.71 -1.55
CA ASN A 50 -9.51 6.31 -1.31
C ASN A 50 -9.44 5.49 -2.59
N HIS A 51 -10.24 5.80 -3.62
CA HIS A 51 -10.09 5.16 -4.93
C HIS A 51 -8.73 5.46 -5.55
N PHE A 52 -8.30 6.73 -5.52
CA PHE A 52 -6.98 7.12 -5.99
C PHE A 52 -5.86 6.49 -5.16
N ALA A 53 -5.97 6.55 -3.83
CA ALA A 53 -4.99 5.94 -2.92
C ALA A 53 -4.88 4.43 -3.11
N GLY A 54 -6.00 3.74 -3.35
CA GLY A 54 -6.01 2.32 -3.71
C GLY A 54 -5.22 2.02 -4.97
N TRP A 55 -5.45 2.77 -6.06
CA TRP A 55 -4.65 2.62 -7.28
C TRP A 55 -3.17 2.91 -7.07
N ALA A 56 -2.84 3.98 -6.33
CA ALA A 56 -1.45 4.31 -6.01
C ALA A 56 -0.76 3.19 -5.24
N LEU A 57 -1.43 2.61 -4.23
CA LEU A 57 -0.92 1.48 -3.45
C LEU A 57 -0.74 0.22 -4.31
N LEU A 58 -1.71 -0.09 -5.19
CA LEU A 58 -1.60 -1.23 -6.09
C LEU A 58 -0.40 -1.08 -7.03
N ILE A 59 -0.29 0.06 -7.71
CA ILE A 59 0.82 0.34 -8.65
C ILE A 59 2.16 0.31 -7.93
N ALA A 60 2.27 0.96 -6.75
CA ALA A 60 3.49 0.93 -5.96
C ALA A 60 3.88 -0.49 -5.56
N SER A 61 2.94 -1.30 -5.08
CA SER A 61 3.21 -2.69 -4.68
C SER A 61 3.64 -3.59 -5.84
N LEU A 62 3.02 -3.42 -7.02
CA LEU A 62 3.39 -4.16 -8.22
C LEU A 62 4.78 -3.74 -8.74
N ALA A 63 5.07 -2.44 -8.73
CA ALA A 63 6.39 -1.92 -9.09
C ALA A 63 7.48 -2.43 -8.13
N SER A 64 7.21 -2.43 -6.82
CA SER A 64 8.12 -3.01 -5.82
C SER A 64 8.31 -4.51 -6.03
N ALA A 65 7.24 -5.28 -6.25
CA ALA A 65 7.33 -6.71 -6.52
C ALA A 65 8.15 -7.01 -7.78
N ALA A 66 7.93 -6.25 -8.86
CA ALA A 66 8.73 -6.34 -10.08
C ALA A 66 10.21 -6.06 -9.80
N LEU A 67 10.53 -5.01 -9.06
CA LEU A 67 11.91 -4.67 -8.71
C LEU A 67 12.59 -5.79 -7.89
N ILE A 68 11.87 -6.39 -6.93
CA ILE A 68 12.39 -7.50 -6.09
C ILE A 68 12.67 -8.77 -6.91
N LEU A 69 11.88 -9.01 -7.97
CA LEU A 69 12.04 -10.16 -8.85
C LEU A 69 13.13 -9.93 -9.92
N LEU A 70 13.26 -8.71 -10.43
CA LEU A 70 14.20 -8.37 -11.51
C LEU A 70 15.61 -8.03 -11.02
N LEU A 71 15.76 -7.49 -9.80
CA LEU A 71 17.07 -7.15 -9.23
C LEU A 71 17.50 -8.15 -8.14
N PRO A 72 18.78 -8.57 -8.12
CA PRO A 72 19.33 -9.31 -6.98
C PRO A 72 19.29 -8.41 -5.72
N PRO A 73 18.87 -8.94 -4.55
CA PRO A 73 18.71 -8.14 -3.36
C PRO A 73 20.07 -7.59 -2.89
N PRO A 74 20.20 -6.28 -2.63
CA PRO A 74 21.42 -5.76 -2.03
C PRO A 74 21.57 -6.32 -0.60
N PRO A 75 22.79 -6.51 -0.08
CA PRO A 75 23.06 -7.17 1.20
C PRO A 75 22.42 -6.48 2.42
N ASN A 76 21.98 -5.23 2.27
CA ASN A 76 21.37 -4.38 3.29
C ASN A 76 19.87 -4.09 3.04
N ALA A 77 19.19 -4.85 2.17
CA ALA A 77 17.78 -4.62 1.81
C ALA A 77 16.82 -4.53 3.02
N LEU A 78 17.14 -5.21 4.13
CA LEU A 78 16.36 -5.16 5.37
C LEU A 78 16.38 -3.77 6.05
N LEU A 79 17.41 -2.94 5.83
CA LEU A 79 17.52 -1.60 6.42
C LEU A 79 16.58 -0.57 5.77
N PHE A 80 16.07 -0.85 4.56
CA PHE A 80 15.15 0.04 3.84
C PHE A 80 13.67 -0.21 4.17
N VAL A 81 13.34 -1.34 4.81
CA VAL A 81 11.95 -1.74 5.09
C VAL A 81 11.36 -0.96 6.28
N VAL A 82 12.19 -0.57 7.24
CA VAL A 82 11.75 0.13 8.47
C VAL A 82 11.43 1.62 8.25
N PRO A 83 12.22 2.40 7.47
CA PRO A 83 11.97 3.83 7.32
C PRO A 83 10.77 4.17 6.42
N LEU A 84 10.51 3.37 5.38
CA LEU A 84 9.46 3.67 4.39
C LEU A 84 8.05 3.39 4.93
N GLY A 85 7.89 2.39 5.79
CA GLY A 85 6.63 2.14 6.50
C GLY A 85 6.28 3.24 7.51
N LEU A 86 7.29 3.93 8.05
CA LEU A 86 7.13 5.05 8.99
C LEU A 86 6.85 6.37 8.26
N ALA A 87 7.25 6.52 7.00
CA ALA A 87 6.96 7.69 6.18
C ALA A 87 5.52 7.72 5.61
N LEU A 88 4.75 6.63 5.76
CA LEU A 88 3.39 6.47 5.24
C LEU A 88 2.31 6.34 6.33
N VAL A 89 2.68 6.54 7.61
CA VAL A 89 1.76 6.66 8.76
C VAL A 89 1.75 8.12 9.23
#